data_AF-A0A354A311-F1
#
_entry.id   AF-A0A354A311-F1
#
_cell.length_a   1.000
_cell.length_b   1.000
_cell.length_c   1.000
_cell.angle_alpha   90.00
_cell.angle_beta   90.00
_cell.angle_gamma   90.00
#
_symmetry.space_group_name_H-M   'P 1'
#
loop_
_entity.id
_entity.type
_entity.pdbx_description
1 polymer ?
#
loop_
_entity_poly.entity_id
_entity_poly.type
_entity_poly.pdbx_seq_one_letter_code
_entity_poly.pdbx_strand_id
1 'polypeptide(L)'
;MLHTYTIKKILPDLIVCLFVLNLAVTAGAATLTWSGGGADDLASTPGNWFGAVSPHHADAVIFDSTSSGNCTWDLNITLSSFNIHPGYTGTVTIDAGLIINNGVTWTGEGGDTLSSNPANWSGGAAPQDGDHIDFDGIKDCLWDLDISPASLTMGPGFTGSVTLITDLSIAGDLSVEGGLLNAHDNALRTNGDLLIGVDGTLYATSSLVQVNGDWINKGAFDSGTSTVMLGGSHQTVYGDNTFYNFVKTAVSAATLNVEAARTQKILNNLTLQGTAGHLLVLRSTESETSWFIDPVSTRNISYADIRDMKNINQIGVAADNSHNSGNNSNVSFDINQCM
;
A
#
# COMPACT_ATOMS: atom_id res chain seq x y z
N MET A 1 1.24 -15.94 70.54
CA MET A 1 1.49 -14.82 69.61
C MET A 1 1.08 -15.25 68.21
N LEU A 2 -0.06 -14.74 67.74
CA LEU A 2 -0.58 -14.98 66.39
C LEU A 2 0.43 -14.48 65.35
N HIS A 3 0.87 -15.32 64.42
CA HIS A 3 1.58 -14.89 63.22
C HIS A 3 0.57 -14.74 62.09
N THR A 4 0.18 -13.49 61.84
CA THR A 4 -0.67 -13.10 60.71
C THR A 4 0.18 -13.11 59.44
N TYR A 5 -0.15 -13.98 58.47
CA TYR A 5 0.44 -13.94 57.13
C TYR A 5 -0.26 -12.86 56.29
N THR A 6 0.44 -11.78 55.98
CA THR A 6 -0.04 -10.75 55.05
C THR A 6 0.25 -11.20 53.61
N ILE A 7 -0.79 -11.47 52.84
CA ILE A 7 -0.68 -11.74 51.40
C ILE A 7 -0.25 -10.44 50.71
N LYS A 8 0.98 -10.40 50.18
CA LYS A 8 1.40 -9.36 49.23
C LYS A 8 0.63 -9.55 47.92
N LYS A 9 -0.32 -8.65 47.64
CA LYS A 9 -0.83 -8.44 46.28
C LYS A 9 0.35 -8.00 45.41
N ILE A 10 0.74 -8.85 44.47
CA ILE A 10 1.56 -8.45 43.33
C ILE A 10 0.57 -7.79 42.35
N LEU A 11 0.65 -6.47 42.19
CA LEU A 11 0.06 -5.83 41.01
C LEU A 11 1.00 -6.11 39.83
N PRO A 12 0.51 -6.50 38.64
CA PRO A 12 1.31 -6.42 37.44
C PRO A 12 1.45 -4.95 37.06
N ASP A 13 2.70 -4.52 36.82
CA ASP A 13 3.04 -3.19 36.34
C ASP A 13 2.32 -2.90 35.03
N LEU A 14 1.27 -2.09 35.10
CA LEU A 14 0.68 -1.44 33.93
C LEU A 14 1.62 -0.29 33.55
N ILE A 15 2.60 -0.57 32.69
CA ILE A 15 3.35 0.47 31.99
C ILE A 15 2.36 1.14 31.04
N VAL A 16 1.77 2.24 31.49
CA VAL A 16 1.11 3.19 30.61
C VAL A 16 2.23 3.93 29.88
N CYS A 17 2.63 3.41 28.72
CA CYS A 17 3.37 4.19 27.74
C CYS A 17 2.45 5.31 27.27
N LEU A 18 2.61 6.49 27.87
CA LEU A 18 1.99 7.72 27.40
C LEU A 18 2.66 8.08 26.06
N PHE A 19 2.13 7.52 24.98
CA PHE A 19 2.42 8.01 23.64
C PHE A 19 1.89 9.43 23.56
N VAL A 20 2.80 10.39 23.65
CA VAL A 20 2.52 11.74 23.16
C VAL A 20 2.44 11.59 21.64
N LEU A 21 1.22 11.37 21.14
CA LEU A 21 0.93 11.57 19.73
C LEU A 21 1.23 13.04 19.43
N ASN A 22 2.41 13.31 18.89
CA ASN A 22 2.57 14.45 18.01
C ASN A 22 1.73 14.12 16.77
N LEU A 23 0.43 14.43 16.84
CA LEU A 23 -0.39 14.62 15.66
C LEU A 23 0.20 15.82 14.93
N ALA A 24 1.24 15.58 14.12
CA ALA A 24 1.33 16.31 12.88
C ALA A 24 0.05 15.95 12.13
N VAL A 25 -0.96 16.79 12.24
CA VAL A 25 -2.10 16.74 11.33
C VAL A 25 -1.50 17.15 9.99
N THR A 26 -0.99 16.18 9.24
CA THR A 26 -0.80 16.37 7.80
C THR A 26 -2.20 16.64 7.27
N ALA A 27 -2.47 17.88 6.88
CA ALA A 27 -3.68 18.19 6.15
C ALA A 27 -3.68 17.27 4.91
N GLY A 28 -4.64 16.35 4.86
CA GLY A 28 -4.77 15.48 3.69
C GLY A 28 -5.15 16.32 2.47
N ALA A 29 -4.77 15.85 1.29
CA ALA A 29 -5.20 16.44 0.03
C ALA A 29 -6.73 16.59 -0.01
N ALA A 30 -7.20 17.80 -0.28
CA ALA A 30 -8.62 18.15 -0.36
C ALA A 30 -9.01 18.51 -1.80
N THR A 31 -10.31 18.44 -2.10
CA THR A 31 -10.87 18.99 -3.33
C THR A 31 -11.47 20.36 -3.05
N LEU A 32 -10.96 21.39 -3.71
CA LEU A 32 -11.34 22.78 -3.51
C LEU A 32 -12.01 23.34 -4.77
N THR A 33 -13.25 23.82 -4.59
CA THR A 33 -14.02 24.43 -5.67
C THR A 33 -13.94 25.96 -5.58
N TRP A 34 -13.54 26.59 -6.68
CA TRP A 34 -13.52 28.04 -6.79
C TRP A 34 -14.95 28.60 -6.70
N SER A 35 -15.15 29.51 -5.75
CA SER A 35 -16.42 30.22 -5.56
C SER A 35 -16.36 31.68 -6.00
N GLY A 36 -15.18 32.30 -5.98
CA GLY A 36 -15.01 33.73 -6.24
C GLY A 36 -15.80 34.63 -5.29
N GLY A 37 -16.15 34.12 -4.08
CA GLY A 37 -16.99 34.81 -3.11
C GLY A 37 -16.24 35.76 -2.16
N GLY A 38 -14.93 35.87 -2.28
CA GLY A 38 -14.08 36.70 -1.43
C GLY A 38 -13.97 38.15 -1.90
N ALA A 39 -13.02 38.89 -1.33
CA ALA A 39 -12.89 40.33 -1.52
C ALA A 39 -12.07 40.72 -2.78
N ASP A 40 -11.42 39.75 -3.41
CA ASP A 40 -10.53 39.91 -4.56
C ASP A 40 -10.60 38.66 -5.45
N ASP A 41 -9.85 38.66 -6.55
CA ASP A 41 -9.80 37.53 -7.50
C ASP A 41 -8.60 36.60 -7.24
N LEU A 42 -7.91 36.67 -6.07
CA LEU A 42 -6.67 35.91 -5.83
C LEU A 42 -6.94 34.48 -5.36
N ALA A 43 -6.19 33.50 -5.90
CA ALA A 43 -6.25 32.10 -5.46
C ALA A 43 -5.78 31.90 -4.01
N SER A 44 -4.85 32.74 -3.54
CA SER A 44 -4.35 32.71 -2.17
C SER A 44 -5.37 33.17 -1.11
N THR A 45 -6.44 33.88 -1.50
CA THR A 45 -7.47 34.37 -0.59
C THR A 45 -8.43 33.24 -0.20
N PRO A 46 -8.47 32.77 1.07
CA PRO A 46 -9.28 31.62 1.45
C PRO A 46 -10.78 31.82 1.18
N GLY A 47 -11.28 33.05 1.32
CA GLY A 47 -12.68 33.39 1.08
C GLY A 47 -13.16 33.20 -0.37
N ASN A 48 -12.23 33.03 -1.33
CA ASN A 48 -12.59 32.74 -2.71
C ASN A 48 -12.89 31.26 -2.99
N TRP A 49 -12.67 30.39 -2.02
CA TRP A 49 -12.88 28.95 -2.14
C TRP A 49 -14.06 28.48 -1.31
N PHE A 50 -14.79 27.49 -1.82
CA PHE A 50 -15.84 26.85 -1.05
C PHE A 50 -15.23 26.23 0.22
N GLY A 51 -15.83 26.53 1.38
CA GLY A 51 -15.27 26.14 2.69
C GLY A 51 -14.29 27.16 3.29
N ALA A 52 -14.01 28.27 2.62
CA ALA A 52 -13.15 29.37 3.08
C ALA A 52 -11.71 28.93 3.42
N VAL A 53 -11.14 28.02 2.62
CA VAL A 53 -9.78 27.50 2.75
C VAL A 53 -9.06 27.64 1.40
N SER A 54 -7.89 28.27 1.39
CA SER A 54 -7.06 28.36 0.18
C SER A 54 -6.40 27.02 -0.15
N PRO A 55 -6.09 26.74 -1.43
CA PRO A 55 -5.33 25.57 -1.83
C PRO A 55 -3.96 25.45 -1.16
N HIS A 56 -3.60 24.23 -0.81
CA HIS A 56 -2.30 23.78 -0.34
C HIS A 56 -1.75 22.70 -1.29
N HIS A 57 -0.54 22.24 -1.02
CA HIS A 57 0.08 21.16 -1.79
C HIS A 57 -0.81 19.90 -1.80
N ALA A 58 -0.77 19.18 -2.92
CA ALA A 58 -1.56 17.99 -3.23
C ALA A 58 -3.08 18.20 -3.38
N ASP A 59 -3.61 19.39 -3.15
CA ASP A 59 -5.05 19.65 -3.33
C ASP A 59 -5.47 19.51 -4.81
N ALA A 60 -6.71 19.09 -5.02
CA ALA A 60 -7.37 19.10 -6.32
C ALA A 60 -8.19 20.39 -6.45
N VAL A 61 -7.98 21.13 -7.54
CA VAL A 61 -8.66 22.39 -7.79
C VAL A 61 -9.72 22.21 -8.88
N ILE A 62 -10.94 22.69 -8.60
CA ILE A 62 -12.08 22.66 -9.53
C ILE A 62 -12.59 24.08 -9.79
N PHE A 63 -12.70 24.43 -11.06
CA PHE A 63 -13.50 25.55 -11.55
C PHE A 63 -14.70 24.99 -12.30
N ASP A 64 -15.91 25.27 -11.82
CA ASP A 64 -17.15 24.81 -12.46
C ASP A 64 -18.23 25.90 -12.44
N SER A 65 -19.49 25.54 -12.69
CA SER A 65 -20.61 26.48 -12.69
C SER A 65 -20.93 27.10 -11.31
N THR A 66 -20.22 26.72 -10.25
CA THR A 66 -20.33 27.35 -8.92
C THR A 66 -19.96 28.83 -8.97
N SER A 67 -19.09 29.24 -9.90
CA SER A 67 -18.71 30.64 -10.07
C SER A 67 -18.52 31.02 -11.54
N SER A 68 -18.63 32.32 -11.81
CA SER A 68 -18.19 32.97 -13.05
C SER A 68 -17.17 34.09 -12.79
N GLY A 69 -16.76 34.29 -11.53
CA GLY A 69 -15.75 35.27 -11.15
C GLY A 69 -14.38 34.86 -11.66
N ASN A 70 -13.56 35.82 -12.08
CA ASN A 70 -12.20 35.55 -12.54
C ASN A 70 -11.33 35.06 -11.38
N CYS A 71 -10.28 34.31 -11.71
CA CYS A 71 -9.28 33.89 -10.75
C CYS A 71 -7.90 34.30 -11.27
N THR A 72 -7.09 34.90 -10.40
CA THR A 72 -5.66 35.09 -10.58
C THR A 72 -4.96 34.06 -9.71
N TRP A 73 -4.34 33.09 -10.36
CA TRP A 73 -3.55 32.06 -9.70
C TRP A 73 -2.19 32.63 -9.28
N ASP A 74 -2.05 32.92 -8.00
CA ASP A 74 -0.89 33.54 -7.35
C ASP A 74 -0.17 32.61 -6.37
N LEU A 75 -0.50 31.31 -6.40
CA LEU A 75 0.07 30.29 -5.52
C LEU A 75 1.17 29.48 -6.24
N ASN A 76 2.34 29.35 -5.61
CA ASN A 76 3.41 28.45 -6.07
C ASN A 76 3.37 27.14 -5.28
N ILE A 77 2.34 26.34 -5.56
CA ILE A 77 2.07 25.05 -4.92
C ILE A 77 1.91 23.96 -5.98
N THR A 78 2.17 22.71 -5.58
CA THR A 78 1.99 21.53 -6.43
C THR A 78 0.60 20.95 -6.18
N LEU A 79 -0.31 21.00 -7.15
CA LEU A 79 -1.69 20.48 -7.03
C LEU A 79 -1.79 19.04 -7.52
N SER A 80 -2.69 18.21 -6.98
CA SER A 80 -2.96 16.88 -7.59
C SER A 80 -3.73 16.98 -8.91
N SER A 81 -4.57 18.00 -9.07
CA SER A 81 -5.25 18.28 -10.33
C SER A 81 -5.71 19.72 -10.43
N PHE A 82 -5.92 20.20 -11.66
CA PHE A 82 -6.45 21.52 -11.94
C PHE A 82 -7.48 21.41 -13.07
N ASN A 83 -8.77 21.37 -12.71
CA ASN A 83 -9.85 21.10 -13.64
C ASN A 83 -10.70 22.35 -13.88
N ILE A 84 -10.89 22.72 -15.15
CA ILE A 84 -11.85 23.74 -15.55
C ILE A 84 -12.98 23.06 -16.33
N HIS A 85 -14.16 23.00 -15.72
CA HIS A 85 -15.35 22.40 -16.32
C HIS A 85 -16.04 23.37 -17.29
N PRO A 86 -16.78 22.86 -18.31
CA PRO A 86 -17.45 23.69 -19.31
C PRO A 86 -18.45 24.72 -18.76
N GLY A 87 -18.91 24.54 -17.52
CA GLY A 87 -19.82 25.46 -16.84
C GLY A 87 -19.17 26.71 -16.25
N TYR A 88 -17.83 26.74 -16.14
CA TYR A 88 -17.10 27.91 -15.67
C TYR A 88 -16.90 28.90 -16.81
N THR A 89 -17.36 30.15 -16.63
CA THR A 89 -17.29 31.20 -17.65
C THR A 89 -16.32 32.33 -17.32
N GLY A 90 -15.71 32.29 -16.13
CA GLY A 90 -14.65 33.21 -15.72
C GLY A 90 -13.32 32.91 -16.41
N THR A 91 -12.37 33.83 -16.28
CA THR A 91 -10.99 33.63 -16.73
C THR A 91 -10.11 33.20 -15.56
N VAL A 92 -9.28 32.17 -15.75
CA VAL A 92 -8.16 31.89 -14.85
C VAL A 92 -6.88 32.47 -15.48
N THR A 93 -6.26 33.42 -14.80
CA THR A 93 -4.97 34.02 -15.18
C THR A 93 -3.87 33.45 -14.29
N ILE A 94 -2.81 32.93 -14.88
CA ILE A 94 -1.68 32.33 -14.15
C ILE A 94 -0.60 33.40 -13.94
N ASP A 95 -0.41 33.85 -12.69
CA ASP A 95 0.52 34.93 -12.31
C ASP A 95 1.72 34.39 -11.50
N ALA A 96 1.51 33.34 -10.72
CA ALA A 96 2.55 32.43 -10.24
C ALA A 96 2.47 31.11 -11.04
N GLY A 97 3.60 30.42 -11.27
CA GLY A 97 3.60 29.17 -12.05
C GLY A 97 2.55 28.16 -11.56
N LEU A 98 1.84 27.50 -12.49
CA LEU A 98 0.89 26.44 -12.17
C LEU A 98 1.60 25.08 -12.23
N ILE A 99 1.79 24.43 -11.08
CA ILE A 99 2.41 23.11 -10.97
C ILE A 99 1.32 22.08 -10.70
N ILE A 100 1.08 21.19 -11.66
CA ILE A 100 0.14 20.07 -11.53
C ILE A 100 0.95 18.80 -11.40
N ASN A 101 0.72 18.06 -10.32
CA ASN A 101 1.21 16.73 -10.05
C ASN A 101 0.48 15.73 -10.95
N ASN A 102 0.79 15.77 -12.24
CA ASN A 102 0.48 14.67 -13.17
C ASN A 102 1.44 13.48 -12.97
N GLY A 103 2.04 13.38 -11.79
CA GLY A 103 3.22 12.60 -11.50
C GLY A 103 4.52 13.25 -11.96
N VAL A 104 5.61 12.83 -11.33
CA VAL A 104 6.99 13.12 -11.73
C VAL A 104 7.52 11.89 -12.46
N THR A 105 7.94 12.09 -13.71
CA THR A 105 8.41 11.00 -14.56
C THR A 105 9.93 10.88 -14.47
N TRP A 106 10.40 9.67 -14.19
CA TRP A 106 11.82 9.35 -14.27
C TRP A 106 12.30 9.43 -15.72
N THR A 107 13.22 10.35 -16.00
CA THR A 107 13.86 10.47 -17.30
C THR A 107 15.23 9.78 -17.32
N GLY A 108 15.94 9.82 -16.18
CA GLY A 108 17.32 9.32 -16.08
C GLY A 108 18.30 10.06 -17.01
N GLU A 109 18.00 11.30 -17.37
CA GLU A 109 18.80 12.13 -18.29
C GLU A 109 19.89 12.96 -17.58
N GLY A 110 19.94 12.93 -16.25
CA GLY A 110 21.00 13.53 -15.47
C GLY A 110 22.33 12.77 -15.59
N GLY A 111 23.37 13.29 -14.95
CA GLY A 111 24.73 12.74 -15.03
C GLY A 111 24.95 11.45 -14.23
N ASP A 112 23.93 10.96 -13.52
CA ASP A 112 23.95 9.79 -12.64
C ASP A 112 22.59 9.07 -12.69
N THR A 113 22.40 8.05 -11.86
CA THR A 113 21.17 7.26 -11.78
C THR A 113 20.44 7.43 -10.44
N LEU A 114 20.69 8.49 -9.68
CA LEU A 114 20.13 8.67 -8.34
C LEU A 114 18.75 9.34 -8.40
N SER A 115 17.76 8.83 -7.65
CA SER A 115 16.43 9.46 -7.56
C SER A 115 16.48 10.83 -6.87
N SER A 116 17.48 11.08 -6.03
CA SER A 116 17.69 12.37 -5.37
C SER A 116 18.19 13.48 -6.30
N ASN A 117 18.70 13.15 -7.49
CA ASN A 117 19.18 14.14 -8.45
C ASN A 117 18.00 14.74 -9.23
N PRO A 118 17.69 16.04 -9.08
CA PRO A 118 16.58 16.68 -9.78
C PRO A 118 16.66 16.62 -11.30
N ALA A 119 17.88 16.53 -11.86
CA ALA A 119 18.10 16.44 -13.30
C ALA A 119 17.60 15.12 -13.93
N ASN A 120 17.36 14.09 -13.12
CA ASN A 120 16.84 12.79 -13.59
C ASN A 120 15.31 12.75 -13.68
N TRP A 121 14.61 13.85 -13.40
CA TRP A 121 13.16 13.92 -13.35
C TRP A 121 12.61 14.94 -14.32
N SER A 122 11.41 14.66 -14.84
CA SER A 122 10.64 15.62 -15.62
C SER A 122 10.44 16.91 -14.81
N GLY A 123 10.73 18.07 -15.40
CA GLY A 123 10.60 19.36 -14.72
C GLY A 123 11.81 19.76 -13.87
N GLY A 124 12.85 18.92 -13.76
CA GLY A 124 14.10 19.29 -13.11
C GLY A 124 14.01 19.42 -11.59
N ALA A 125 13.05 18.73 -10.97
CA ALA A 125 12.82 18.69 -9.53
C ALA A 125 12.75 17.22 -9.07
N ALA A 126 13.43 16.88 -7.98
CA ALA A 126 13.32 15.55 -7.39
C ALA A 126 11.94 15.38 -6.72
N PRO A 127 11.37 14.15 -6.69
CA PRO A 127 10.11 13.86 -6.03
C PRO A 127 10.09 14.18 -4.54
N GLN A 128 8.89 14.47 -4.04
CA GLN A 128 8.58 14.77 -2.64
C GLN A 128 7.46 13.86 -2.12
N ASP A 129 7.18 13.97 -0.81
CA ASP A 129 6.06 13.29 -0.18
C ASP A 129 4.74 13.62 -0.90
N GLY A 130 3.93 12.61 -1.15
CA GLY A 130 2.64 12.75 -1.82
C GLY A 130 2.71 12.89 -3.34
N ASP A 131 3.90 12.85 -3.95
CA ASP A 131 4.01 12.80 -5.41
C ASP A 131 3.59 11.46 -5.99
N HIS A 132 3.02 11.49 -7.19
CA HIS A 132 2.85 10.29 -8.01
C HIS A 132 4.14 10.06 -8.79
N ILE A 133 4.76 8.89 -8.65
CA ILE A 133 6.00 8.58 -9.36
C ILE A 133 5.67 7.74 -10.58
N ASP A 134 6.20 8.12 -11.73
CA ASP A 134 6.07 7.35 -12.96
C ASP A 134 7.44 7.00 -13.55
N PHE A 135 7.69 5.73 -13.77
CA PHE A 135 8.82 5.25 -14.56
C PHE A 135 8.30 4.84 -15.92
N ASP A 136 8.66 5.62 -16.94
CA ASP A 136 8.43 5.34 -18.35
C ASP A 136 9.76 5.54 -19.09
N GLY A 137 10.25 4.52 -19.81
CA GLY A 137 11.54 4.57 -20.50
C GLY A 137 12.48 3.39 -20.20
N ILE A 138 13.79 3.61 -20.31
CA ILE A 138 14.77 2.50 -20.35
C ILE A 138 15.91 2.63 -19.33
N LYS A 139 15.93 3.72 -18.56
CA LYS A 139 17.06 4.06 -17.71
C LYS A 139 16.90 3.46 -16.33
N ASP A 140 17.96 2.83 -15.83
CA ASP A 140 18.01 2.34 -14.45
C ASP A 140 17.97 3.50 -13.44
N CYS A 141 17.37 3.25 -12.29
CA CYS A 141 17.26 4.15 -11.16
C CYS A 141 17.75 3.47 -9.88
N LEU A 142 18.58 4.18 -9.13
CA LEU A 142 18.89 3.87 -7.73
C LEU A 142 18.01 4.75 -6.86
N TRP A 143 17.06 4.14 -6.16
CA TRP A 143 16.13 4.86 -5.31
C TRP A 143 16.78 5.19 -3.96
N ASP A 144 17.16 6.44 -3.78
CA ASP A 144 17.88 6.98 -2.61
C ASP A 144 17.12 8.09 -1.87
N LEU A 145 15.81 8.20 -2.12
CA LEU A 145 14.94 9.18 -1.46
C LEU A 145 14.20 8.57 -0.27
N ASP A 146 14.23 9.28 0.86
CA ASP A 146 13.41 9.03 2.05
C ASP A 146 12.15 9.89 1.99
N ILE A 147 11.19 9.44 1.17
CA ILE A 147 9.88 10.08 0.98
C ILE A 147 8.77 9.03 1.00
N SER A 148 7.53 9.47 1.15
CA SER A 148 6.32 8.68 1.03
C SER A 148 5.49 9.14 -0.19
N PRO A 149 5.73 8.60 -1.39
CA PRO A 149 4.95 8.95 -2.57
C PRO A 149 3.48 8.56 -2.42
N ALA A 150 2.59 9.27 -3.12
CA ALA A 150 1.18 8.90 -3.20
C ALA A 150 0.98 7.61 -4.00
N SER A 151 1.76 7.41 -5.07
CA SER A 151 1.83 6.15 -5.80
C SER A 151 3.18 6.00 -6.48
N LEU A 152 3.53 4.77 -6.86
CA LEU A 152 4.65 4.52 -7.75
C LEU A 152 4.23 3.56 -8.85
N THR A 153 4.40 3.98 -10.09
CA THR A 153 4.10 3.20 -11.29
C THR A 153 5.38 3.00 -12.07
N MET A 154 5.68 1.76 -12.44
CA MET A 154 6.63 1.39 -13.47
C MET A 154 5.82 0.91 -14.65
N GLY A 155 5.57 1.80 -15.60
CA GLY A 155 4.64 1.55 -16.70
C GLY A 155 5.09 0.38 -17.59
N PRO A 156 4.19 -0.19 -18.41
CA PRO A 156 4.52 -1.35 -19.27
C PRO A 156 5.61 -1.04 -20.32
N GLY A 157 5.84 0.24 -20.63
CA GLY A 157 6.93 0.68 -21.51
C GLY A 157 8.30 0.74 -20.80
N PHE A 158 8.33 0.67 -19.47
CA PHE A 158 9.56 0.72 -18.71
C PHE A 158 10.34 -0.58 -18.85
N THR A 159 11.62 -0.50 -19.22
CA THR A 159 12.49 -1.68 -19.38
C THR A 159 13.76 -1.61 -18.54
N GLY A 160 13.97 -0.51 -17.81
CA GLY A 160 15.04 -0.39 -16.84
C GLY A 160 14.77 -1.14 -15.54
N SER A 161 15.65 -0.91 -14.57
CA SER A 161 15.52 -1.39 -13.21
C SER A 161 15.40 -0.23 -12.22
N VAL A 162 14.56 -0.38 -11.21
CA VAL A 162 14.55 0.46 -10.01
C VAL A 162 15.12 -0.37 -8.88
N THR A 163 16.30 -0.02 -8.39
CA THR A 163 16.95 -0.70 -7.26
C THR A 163 16.87 0.17 -6.02
N LEU A 164 16.24 -0.34 -4.97
CA LEU A 164 16.17 0.38 -3.71
C LEU A 164 17.54 0.39 -3.03
N ILE A 165 17.98 1.57 -2.61
CA ILE A 165 19.15 1.71 -1.71
C ILE A 165 18.75 2.28 -0.34
N THR A 166 17.46 2.56 -0.17
CA THR A 166 16.78 2.96 1.07
C THR A 166 15.41 2.26 1.14
N ASP A 167 14.81 2.22 2.32
CA ASP A 167 13.42 1.77 2.47
C ASP A 167 12.47 2.63 1.62
N LEU A 168 11.46 2.02 1.02
CA LEU A 168 10.42 2.72 0.26
C LEU A 168 9.06 2.43 0.87
N SER A 169 8.36 3.49 1.29
CA SER A 169 6.97 3.42 1.77
C SER A 169 6.07 4.25 0.87
N ILE A 170 5.03 3.64 0.30
CA ILE A 170 4.10 4.27 -0.64
C ILE A 170 2.74 4.40 0.05
N ALA A 171 2.15 5.60 0.01
CA ALA A 171 0.90 5.91 0.69
C ALA A 171 -0.35 5.34 -0.02
N GLY A 172 -0.27 5.12 -1.32
CA GLY A 172 -1.29 4.48 -2.14
C GLY A 172 -0.71 3.26 -2.84
N ASP A 173 -0.96 3.10 -4.13
CA ASP A 173 -0.68 1.88 -4.88
C ASP A 173 0.77 1.81 -5.41
N LEU A 174 1.27 0.59 -5.51
CA LEU A 174 2.49 0.23 -6.23
C LEU A 174 2.12 -0.60 -7.47
N SER A 175 2.48 -0.11 -8.65
CA SER A 175 2.31 -0.83 -9.91
C SER A 175 3.65 -1.08 -10.58
N VAL A 176 4.06 -2.34 -10.69
CA VAL A 176 5.24 -2.79 -11.44
C VAL A 176 4.74 -3.47 -12.71
N GLU A 177 4.36 -2.68 -13.72
CA GLU A 177 3.79 -3.17 -14.98
C GLU A 177 4.85 -3.50 -16.04
N GLY A 178 6.02 -2.87 -15.95
CA GLY A 178 7.20 -3.15 -16.76
C GLY A 178 8.49 -3.06 -15.96
N GLY A 179 9.57 -3.61 -16.51
CA GLY A 179 10.92 -3.54 -15.94
C GLY A 179 11.09 -4.36 -14.66
N LEU A 180 12.12 -4.02 -13.89
CA LEU A 180 12.50 -4.74 -12.67
C LEU A 180 12.50 -3.81 -11.46
N LEU A 181 11.64 -4.06 -10.48
CA LEU A 181 11.78 -3.50 -9.13
C LEU A 181 12.62 -4.47 -8.28
N ASN A 182 13.79 -4.02 -7.83
CA ASN A 182 14.66 -4.77 -6.93
C ASN A 182 14.64 -4.12 -5.54
N ALA A 183 14.01 -4.81 -4.58
CA ALA A 183 13.93 -4.34 -3.20
C ALA A 183 15.30 -4.31 -2.50
N HIS A 184 16.26 -5.13 -2.97
CA HIS A 184 17.66 -5.09 -2.57
C HIS A 184 17.85 -4.98 -1.04
N ASP A 185 17.18 -5.88 -0.33
CA ASP A 185 17.16 -6.05 1.13
C ASP A 185 16.53 -4.89 1.93
N ASN A 186 16.07 -3.82 1.26
CA ASN A 186 15.33 -2.72 1.87
C ASN A 186 13.84 -3.04 1.97
N ALA A 187 13.17 -2.51 2.99
CA ALA A 187 11.75 -2.73 3.13
C ALA A 187 10.97 -1.97 2.05
N LEU A 188 10.00 -2.66 1.47
CA LEU A 188 9.07 -2.14 0.48
C LEU A 188 7.66 -2.19 1.09
N ARG A 189 7.04 -1.04 1.30
CA ARG A 189 5.73 -0.93 1.93
C ARG A 189 4.78 -0.19 0.99
N THR A 190 3.59 -0.72 0.80
CA THR A 190 2.50 -0.05 0.09
C THR A 190 1.24 -0.10 0.94
N ASN A 191 0.62 1.07 1.12
CA ASN A 191 -0.64 1.20 1.84
C ASN A 191 -1.84 0.84 0.95
N GLY A 192 -1.68 0.88 -0.37
CA GLY A 192 -2.65 0.42 -1.34
C GLY A 192 -2.30 -0.96 -1.88
N ASP A 193 -2.70 -1.19 -3.12
CA ASP A 193 -2.50 -2.44 -3.84
C ASP A 193 -1.04 -2.59 -4.28
N LEU A 194 -0.60 -3.83 -4.48
CA LEU A 194 0.62 -4.17 -5.19
C LEU A 194 0.26 -4.94 -6.45
N LEU A 195 0.54 -4.35 -7.61
CA LEU A 195 0.41 -5.00 -8.92
C LEU A 195 1.79 -5.33 -9.48
N ILE A 196 1.99 -6.59 -9.87
CA ILE A 196 3.05 -7.02 -10.78
C ILE A 196 2.37 -7.35 -12.11
N GLY A 197 2.50 -6.47 -13.09
CA GLY A 197 1.95 -6.65 -14.43
C GLY A 197 2.69 -7.72 -15.21
N VAL A 198 2.14 -8.14 -16.35
CA VAL A 198 2.65 -9.28 -17.14
C VAL A 198 4.12 -9.14 -17.57
N ASP A 199 4.57 -7.90 -17.81
CA ASP A 199 5.94 -7.58 -18.21
C ASP A 199 6.78 -7.04 -17.04
N GLY A 200 6.19 -6.97 -15.83
CA GLY A 200 6.83 -6.52 -14.61
C GLY A 200 7.51 -7.64 -13.85
N THR A 201 8.63 -7.31 -13.21
CA THR A 201 9.36 -8.20 -12.32
C THR A 201 9.59 -7.54 -10.96
N LEU A 202 9.28 -8.25 -9.87
CA LEU A 202 9.64 -7.87 -8.51
C LEU A 202 10.64 -8.87 -7.92
N TYR A 203 11.84 -8.39 -7.58
CA TYR A 203 12.83 -9.12 -6.80
C TYR A 203 12.80 -8.64 -5.35
N ALA A 204 12.24 -9.47 -4.47
CA ALA A 204 12.11 -9.13 -3.06
C ALA A 204 13.38 -9.39 -2.26
N THR A 205 14.33 -10.20 -2.75
CA THR A 205 15.62 -10.45 -2.05
C THR A 205 15.40 -10.91 -0.60
N SER A 206 16.00 -10.30 0.43
CA SER A 206 15.71 -10.60 1.85
C SER A 206 14.80 -9.57 2.54
N SER A 207 14.06 -8.78 1.76
CA SER A 207 13.28 -7.65 2.27
C SER A 207 12.05 -8.02 3.10
N LEU A 208 11.50 -7.02 3.79
CA LEU A 208 10.10 -7.00 4.18
C LEU A 208 9.29 -6.36 3.03
N VAL A 209 8.33 -7.09 2.48
CA VAL A 209 7.32 -6.56 1.55
C VAL A 209 5.99 -6.48 2.28
N GLN A 210 5.53 -5.28 2.60
CA GLN A 210 4.24 -5.06 3.27
C GLN A 210 3.22 -4.47 2.31
N VAL A 211 2.04 -5.08 2.24
CA VAL A 211 0.92 -4.64 1.39
C VAL A 211 -0.33 -4.52 2.23
N ASN A 212 -0.99 -3.36 2.21
CA ASN A 212 -2.25 -3.13 2.92
C ASN A 212 -3.49 -3.20 2.01
N GLY A 213 -3.34 -3.12 0.69
CA GLY A 213 -4.36 -3.45 -0.31
C GLY A 213 -4.22 -4.87 -0.86
N ASP A 214 -4.69 -5.11 -2.08
CA ASP A 214 -4.63 -6.40 -2.75
C ASP A 214 -3.21 -6.75 -3.24
N TRP A 215 -2.90 -8.04 -3.27
CA TRP A 215 -1.70 -8.57 -3.92
C TRP A 215 -2.08 -9.13 -5.29
N ILE A 216 -1.59 -8.52 -6.36
CA ILE A 216 -1.94 -8.89 -7.73
C ILE A 216 -0.66 -9.26 -8.47
N ASN A 217 -0.44 -10.55 -8.69
CA ASN A 217 0.71 -11.02 -9.48
C ASN A 217 0.26 -11.62 -10.81
N LYS A 218 0.57 -10.92 -11.90
CA LYS A 218 0.38 -11.36 -13.29
C LYS A 218 1.71 -11.58 -14.02
N GLY A 219 2.82 -11.14 -13.43
CA GLY A 219 4.16 -11.20 -13.99
C GLY A 219 5.11 -12.11 -13.23
N ALA A 220 6.33 -11.64 -13.01
CA ALA A 220 7.37 -12.39 -12.34
C ALA A 220 7.62 -11.88 -10.92
N PHE A 221 7.44 -12.76 -9.93
CA PHE A 221 7.80 -12.49 -8.54
C PHE A 221 8.89 -13.46 -8.09
N ASP A 222 10.07 -12.93 -7.76
CA ASP A 222 11.12 -13.67 -7.06
C ASP A 222 11.10 -13.28 -5.57
N SER A 223 10.71 -14.21 -4.73
CA SER A 223 10.61 -13.98 -3.29
C SER A 223 11.96 -13.96 -2.59
N GLY A 224 13.04 -14.49 -3.17
CA GLY A 224 14.31 -14.67 -2.47
C GLY A 224 14.14 -15.33 -1.10
N THR A 225 14.52 -14.61 -0.04
CA THR A 225 14.27 -14.97 1.37
C THR A 225 13.37 -13.99 2.11
N SER A 226 12.61 -13.18 1.37
CA SER A 226 11.78 -12.10 1.88
C SER A 226 10.64 -12.57 2.77
N THR A 227 10.04 -11.59 3.47
CA THR A 227 8.76 -11.76 4.15
C THR A 227 7.71 -10.90 3.48
N VAL A 228 6.68 -11.53 2.92
CA VAL A 228 5.47 -10.84 2.46
C VAL A 228 4.47 -10.79 3.60
N MET A 229 4.05 -9.58 3.98
CA MET A 229 3.10 -9.32 5.05
C MET A 229 1.88 -8.55 4.52
N LEU A 230 0.70 -9.15 4.67
CA LEU A 230 -0.57 -8.54 4.29
C LEU A 230 -1.22 -7.87 5.51
N GLY A 231 -1.25 -6.54 5.54
CA GLY A 231 -1.68 -5.75 6.71
C GLY A 231 -3.12 -5.21 6.67
N GLY A 232 -3.79 -5.22 5.52
CA GLY A 232 -5.13 -4.67 5.30
C GLY A 232 -6.27 -5.41 6.01
N SER A 233 -7.45 -4.80 6.12
CA SER A 233 -8.62 -5.48 6.72
C SER A 233 -9.31 -6.44 5.75
N HIS A 234 -9.33 -6.11 4.46
CA HIS A 234 -9.93 -6.91 3.40
C HIS A 234 -8.94 -6.92 2.25
N GLN A 235 -8.39 -8.08 1.93
CA GLN A 235 -7.37 -8.23 0.89
C GLN A 235 -7.66 -9.45 0.05
N THR A 236 -7.30 -9.39 -1.22
CA THR A 236 -7.34 -10.51 -2.15
C THR A 236 -5.93 -10.78 -2.69
N VAL A 237 -5.58 -12.06 -2.79
CA VAL A 237 -4.33 -12.52 -3.44
C VAL A 237 -4.68 -13.13 -4.78
N TYR A 238 -4.19 -12.52 -5.86
CA TYR A 238 -4.35 -12.98 -7.24
C TYR A 238 -3.06 -13.61 -7.79
N GLY A 239 -3.25 -14.52 -8.73
CA GLY A 239 -2.18 -15.25 -9.41
C GLY A 239 -1.63 -16.43 -8.62
N ASP A 240 -0.84 -17.24 -9.32
CA ASP A 240 -0.02 -18.28 -8.70
C ASP A 240 1.25 -17.63 -8.13
N ASN A 241 1.52 -17.81 -6.84
CA ASN A 241 2.65 -17.17 -6.16
C ASN A 241 3.56 -18.18 -5.45
N THR A 242 4.85 -17.86 -5.38
CA THR A 242 5.80 -18.55 -4.51
C THR A 242 6.41 -17.55 -3.52
N PHE A 243 5.93 -17.59 -2.28
CA PHE A 243 6.44 -16.77 -1.18
C PHE A 243 7.53 -17.52 -0.40
N TYR A 244 8.50 -16.79 0.15
CA TYR A 244 9.43 -17.38 1.10
C TYR A 244 8.82 -17.44 2.50
N ASN A 245 8.55 -16.29 3.12
CA ASN A 245 7.63 -16.19 4.26
C ASN A 245 6.36 -15.46 3.83
N PHE A 246 5.19 -15.95 4.26
CA PHE A 246 3.90 -15.33 4.02
C PHE A 246 3.13 -15.15 5.32
N VAL A 247 2.77 -13.91 5.64
CA VAL A 247 2.16 -13.52 6.91
C VAL A 247 0.88 -12.74 6.69
N LYS A 248 -0.22 -13.26 7.25
CA LYS A 248 -1.46 -12.53 7.49
C LYS A 248 -1.85 -12.70 8.95
N THR A 249 -1.85 -11.61 9.70
CA THR A 249 -2.34 -11.59 11.08
C THR A 249 -3.44 -10.55 11.24
N ALA A 250 -4.40 -10.84 12.12
CA ALA A 250 -5.54 -9.97 12.35
C ALA A 250 -5.87 -9.91 13.85
N VAL A 251 -5.85 -8.70 14.41
CA VAL A 251 -6.28 -8.41 15.80
C VAL A 251 -7.74 -7.96 15.89
N SER A 252 -8.36 -7.68 14.73
CA SER A 252 -9.77 -7.35 14.53
C SER A 252 -10.32 -8.17 13.37
N ALA A 253 -11.60 -8.03 13.05
CA ALA A 253 -12.19 -8.70 11.89
C ALA A 253 -11.39 -8.37 10.61
N ALA A 254 -10.93 -9.41 9.90
CA ALA A 254 -10.23 -9.28 8.64
C ALA A 254 -10.57 -10.46 7.71
N THR A 255 -10.52 -10.19 6.41
CA THR A 255 -10.76 -11.18 5.35
C THR A 255 -9.56 -11.23 4.43
N LEU A 256 -9.12 -12.46 4.12
CA LEU A 256 -8.19 -12.77 3.05
C LEU A 256 -8.89 -13.67 2.04
N ASN A 257 -9.13 -13.13 0.84
CA ASN A 257 -9.56 -13.88 -0.31
C ASN A 257 -8.33 -14.37 -1.09
N VAL A 258 -8.44 -15.54 -1.70
CA VAL A 258 -7.45 -16.05 -2.64
C VAL A 258 -8.15 -16.40 -3.94
N GLU A 259 -7.58 -15.99 -5.08
CA GLU A 259 -8.15 -16.27 -6.39
C GLU A 259 -8.40 -17.78 -6.57
N ALA A 260 -9.63 -18.09 -6.98
CA ALA A 260 -10.07 -19.45 -7.19
C ALA A 260 -9.15 -20.21 -8.15
N ALA A 261 -8.87 -21.47 -7.83
CA ALA A 261 -7.98 -22.35 -8.57
C ALA A 261 -6.51 -21.89 -8.69
N ARG A 262 -6.08 -20.88 -7.92
CA ARG A 262 -4.67 -20.47 -7.84
C ARG A 262 -3.93 -21.09 -6.67
N THR A 263 -2.63 -21.28 -6.86
CA THR A 263 -1.71 -21.89 -5.91
C THR A 263 -0.86 -20.84 -5.22
N GLN A 264 -0.89 -20.85 -3.90
CA GLN A 264 0.03 -20.10 -3.06
C GLN A 264 1.04 -21.09 -2.46
N LYS A 265 2.27 -21.08 -2.96
CA LYS A 265 3.37 -21.89 -2.44
C LYS A 265 4.16 -21.11 -1.41
N ILE A 266 4.45 -21.71 -0.26
CA ILE A 266 5.23 -21.07 0.82
C ILE A 266 6.46 -21.92 1.12
N LEU A 267 7.64 -21.38 0.84
CA LEU A 267 8.90 -22.12 0.96
C LEU A 267 9.37 -22.28 2.41
N ASN A 268 9.13 -21.28 3.26
CA ASN A 268 9.59 -21.27 4.64
C ASN A 268 8.42 -21.12 5.64
N ASN A 269 8.12 -19.92 6.13
CA ASN A 269 7.12 -19.74 7.18
C ASN A 269 5.77 -19.26 6.61
N LEU A 270 4.72 -20.06 6.80
CA LEU A 270 3.33 -19.65 6.63
C LEU A 270 2.75 -19.23 7.98
N THR A 271 2.17 -18.04 8.05
CA THR A 271 1.44 -17.56 9.23
C THR A 271 0.11 -16.94 8.83
N LEU A 272 -1.00 -17.59 9.18
CA LEU A 272 -2.38 -17.11 8.99
C LEU A 272 -3.09 -17.14 10.35
N GLN A 273 -3.17 -16.00 11.02
CA GLN A 273 -3.64 -15.96 12.41
C GLN A 273 -4.67 -14.85 12.67
N GLY A 274 -5.84 -15.23 13.17
CA GLY A 274 -6.75 -14.29 13.82
C GLY A 274 -6.50 -14.20 15.32
N THR A 275 -7.52 -13.78 16.07
CA THR A 275 -7.52 -13.83 17.54
C THR A 275 -8.84 -14.41 18.05
N ALA A 276 -8.88 -14.80 19.33
CA ALA A 276 -10.11 -15.27 19.96
C ALA A 276 -11.20 -14.18 19.86
N GLY A 277 -12.34 -14.52 19.27
CA GLY A 277 -13.45 -13.57 19.02
C GLY A 277 -13.35 -12.79 17.70
N HIS A 278 -12.19 -12.81 17.02
CA HIS A 278 -11.98 -12.18 15.72
C HIS A 278 -11.21 -13.15 14.81
N LEU A 279 -11.94 -14.13 14.27
CA LEU A 279 -11.34 -15.10 13.35
C LEU A 279 -10.87 -14.40 12.06
N LEU A 280 -9.71 -14.79 11.55
CA LEU A 280 -9.28 -14.41 10.21
C LEU A 280 -10.11 -15.21 9.20
N VAL A 281 -10.88 -14.51 8.37
CA VAL A 281 -11.75 -15.14 7.37
C VAL A 281 -10.92 -15.45 6.13
N LEU A 282 -10.78 -16.74 5.79
CA LEU A 282 -10.08 -17.24 4.61
C LEU A 282 -11.09 -17.81 3.61
N ARG A 283 -11.11 -17.29 2.38
CA ARG A 283 -12.09 -17.66 1.34
C ARG A 283 -11.44 -17.76 -0.05
N SER A 284 -12.06 -18.58 -0.89
CA SER A 284 -11.89 -18.47 -2.34
C SER A 284 -12.66 -17.25 -2.87
N THR A 285 -12.20 -16.66 -3.97
CA THR A 285 -12.97 -15.63 -4.71
C THR A 285 -14.22 -16.20 -5.39
N GLU A 286 -14.26 -17.51 -5.66
CA GLU A 286 -15.40 -18.19 -6.29
C GLU A 286 -15.92 -19.29 -5.36
N SER A 287 -17.19 -19.23 -5.01
CA SER A 287 -17.83 -20.22 -4.13
C SER A 287 -17.69 -21.63 -4.70
N GLU A 288 -17.44 -22.61 -3.83
CA GLU A 288 -17.28 -24.04 -4.17
C GLU A 288 -16.05 -24.38 -5.01
N THR A 289 -15.29 -23.38 -5.49
CA THR A 289 -14.04 -23.59 -6.20
C THR A 289 -12.88 -23.39 -5.25
N SER A 290 -12.09 -24.43 -5.00
CA SER A 290 -10.97 -24.32 -4.06
C SER A 290 -9.87 -23.39 -4.55
N TRP A 291 -9.22 -22.70 -3.62
CA TRP A 291 -7.86 -22.19 -3.79
C TRP A 291 -6.86 -23.20 -3.21
N PHE A 292 -5.61 -23.16 -3.68
CA PHE A 292 -4.59 -24.14 -3.30
C PHE A 292 -3.49 -23.52 -2.45
N ILE A 293 -3.05 -24.26 -1.44
CA ILE A 293 -1.87 -23.91 -0.63
C ILE A 293 -0.85 -25.05 -0.67
N ASP A 294 0.43 -24.71 -0.82
CA ASP A 294 1.57 -25.65 -0.77
C ASP A 294 2.64 -25.13 0.21
N PRO A 295 2.39 -25.22 1.54
CA PRO A 295 3.41 -24.87 2.51
C PRO A 295 4.44 -26.00 2.63
N VAL A 296 5.72 -25.66 2.50
CA VAL A 296 6.82 -26.62 2.51
C VAL A 296 7.37 -26.85 3.92
N SER A 297 7.54 -25.79 4.70
CA SER A 297 8.16 -25.83 6.04
C SER A 297 7.14 -25.53 7.15
N THR A 298 7.21 -24.38 7.80
CA THR A 298 6.40 -24.08 8.99
C THR A 298 4.99 -23.68 8.61
N ARG A 299 4.00 -24.24 9.32
CA ARG A 299 2.55 -24.06 9.08
C ARG A 299 1.90 -23.54 10.35
N ASN A 300 1.75 -22.22 10.47
CA ASN A 300 1.08 -21.60 11.61
C ASN A 300 -0.28 -21.05 11.16
N ILE A 301 -1.32 -21.87 11.27
CA ILE A 301 -2.69 -21.44 11.00
C ILE A 301 -3.48 -21.55 12.30
N SER A 302 -4.04 -20.45 12.79
CA SER A 302 -4.86 -20.48 14.00
C SER A 302 -5.89 -19.36 14.05
N TYR A 303 -6.98 -19.57 14.80
CA TYR A 303 -8.08 -18.60 14.91
C TYR A 303 -8.55 -18.12 13.53
N ALA A 304 -8.73 -19.05 12.60
CA ALA A 304 -9.20 -18.77 11.24
C ALA A 304 -10.62 -19.31 11.05
N ASP A 305 -11.38 -18.71 10.15
CA ASP A 305 -12.58 -19.30 9.57
C ASP A 305 -12.24 -19.63 8.12
N ILE A 306 -12.22 -20.92 7.76
CA ILE A 306 -11.68 -21.38 6.48
C ILE A 306 -12.79 -21.99 5.63
N ARG A 307 -12.87 -21.57 4.37
CA ARG A 307 -13.69 -22.20 3.33
C ARG A 307 -12.90 -22.35 2.03
N ASP A 308 -13.20 -23.43 1.31
CA ASP A 308 -12.69 -23.67 -0.05
C ASP A 308 -11.14 -23.74 -0.11
N MET A 309 -10.47 -24.14 0.98
CA MET A 309 -9.00 -24.28 1.01
C MET A 309 -8.58 -25.73 0.77
N LYS A 310 -7.72 -25.97 -0.23
CA LYS A 310 -7.10 -27.28 -0.44
C LYS A 310 -5.59 -27.20 -0.27
N ASN A 311 -5.06 -27.89 0.74
CA ASN A 311 -3.63 -28.09 0.88
C ASN A 311 -3.16 -29.21 -0.06
N ILE A 312 -2.33 -28.85 -1.04
CA ILE A 312 -1.80 -29.79 -2.04
C ILE A 312 -0.43 -30.37 -1.65
N ASN A 313 0.16 -29.91 -0.55
CA ASN A 313 1.35 -30.54 0.01
C ASN A 313 1.03 -31.93 0.57
N GLN A 314 2.01 -32.84 0.59
CA GLN A 314 1.84 -34.18 1.15
C GLN A 314 1.57 -34.16 2.65
N ILE A 315 2.09 -33.17 3.37
CA ILE A 315 1.86 -32.99 4.80
C ILE A 315 0.68 -32.04 5.00
N GLY A 316 -0.33 -32.52 5.73
CA GLY A 316 -1.51 -31.75 6.10
C GLY A 316 -1.20 -30.46 6.87
N VAL A 317 -2.15 -29.52 6.88
CA VAL A 317 -2.07 -28.32 7.71
C VAL A 317 -3.01 -28.47 8.91
N ALA A 318 -2.54 -28.09 10.09
CA ALA A 318 -3.39 -27.93 11.27
C ALA A 318 -3.83 -26.47 11.39
N ALA A 319 -5.12 -26.24 11.55
CA ALA A 319 -5.74 -24.94 11.76
C ALA A 319 -6.33 -24.90 13.18
N ASP A 320 -5.49 -24.57 14.15
CA ASP A 320 -5.85 -24.64 15.57
C ASP A 320 -6.88 -23.56 15.94
N ASN A 321 -7.83 -23.88 16.83
CA ASN A 321 -8.87 -22.94 17.28
C ASN A 321 -9.63 -22.28 16.11
N SER A 322 -9.80 -23.00 15.00
CA SER A 322 -10.36 -22.49 13.75
C SER A 322 -11.73 -23.08 13.45
N HIS A 323 -12.50 -22.40 12.60
CA HIS A 323 -13.81 -22.83 12.14
C HIS A 323 -13.72 -23.38 10.71
N ASN A 324 -14.38 -24.52 10.48
CA ASN A 324 -14.49 -25.16 9.17
C ASN A 324 -15.83 -24.76 8.51
N SER A 325 -15.80 -23.79 7.60
CA SER A 325 -16.97 -23.35 6.82
C SER A 325 -17.26 -24.21 5.59
N GLY A 326 -16.50 -25.30 5.38
CA GLY A 326 -16.74 -26.32 4.36
C GLY A 326 -15.79 -26.28 3.16
N ASN A 327 -15.83 -27.36 2.37
CA ASN A 327 -15.01 -27.59 1.17
C ASN A 327 -13.49 -27.45 1.39
N ASN A 328 -13.02 -27.80 2.59
CA ASN A 328 -11.62 -27.81 2.92
C ASN A 328 -11.04 -29.24 2.74
N SER A 329 -9.82 -29.34 2.22
CA SER A 329 -9.16 -30.61 1.94
C SER A 329 -7.71 -30.62 2.43
N ASN A 330 -7.33 -31.68 3.16
CA ASN A 330 -6.02 -31.83 3.79
C ASN A 330 -5.72 -30.72 4.84
N VAL A 331 -6.78 -30.33 5.56
CA VAL A 331 -6.80 -29.34 6.64
C VAL A 331 -7.46 -29.97 7.87
N SER A 332 -6.75 -30.02 8.98
CA SER A 332 -7.30 -30.46 10.28
C SER A 332 -7.74 -29.25 11.10
N PHE A 333 -8.89 -29.35 11.75
CA PHE A 333 -9.44 -28.31 12.63
C PHE A 333 -9.47 -28.73 14.10
N ASP A 334 -9.12 -29.98 14.39
CA ASP A 334 -9.06 -30.54 15.73
C ASP A 334 -7.63 -30.96 16.07
N ILE A 335 -7.21 -30.68 17.31
CA ILE A 335 -5.89 -31.07 17.85
C ILE A 335 -5.65 -32.60 17.90
N ASN A 336 -6.66 -33.42 17.57
CA ASN A 336 -6.66 -34.88 17.75
C ASN A 336 -6.65 -35.70 16.44
N GLN A 337 -6.57 -35.07 15.25
CA GLN A 337 -6.55 -35.80 13.96
C GLN A 337 -5.19 -35.85 13.25
N CYS A 338 -4.11 -35.43 13.92
CA CYS A 338 -2.75 -35.63 13.44
C CYS A 338 -2.07 -36.79 14.21
N MET A 339 -2.44 -38.03 13.87
CA MET A 339 -1.59 -39.22 14.06
C MET A 339 -1.52 -40.02 12.77
#